data_AF-A0A931XPD2-F1
#
_entry.id   AF-A0A931XPD2-F1
#
_cell.length_a   1.000
_cell.length_b   1.000
_cell.length_c   1.000
_cell.angle_alpha   90.00
_cell.angle_beta   90.00
_cell.angle_gamma   90.00
#
_symmetry.space_group_name_H-M   'P 1'
#
loop_
_entity.id
_entity.type
_entity.pdbx_description
1 polymer ?
#
loop_
_entity_poly.entity_id
_entity_poly.type
_entity_poly.pdbx_seq_one_letter_code
_entity_poly.pdbx_strand_id
1 'polypeptide(L)' 'MNQVVGKRFPDLELPDHNGQKIRLSEIAGKFPLIVVFYRGYW' A
#
# COMPACT_ATOMS: atom_id res chain seq x y z
N MET A 1 5.50 10.76 7.06
CA MET A 1 4.18 10.29 7.54
C MET A 1 4.34 9.76 8.95
N ASN A 2 3.60 10.29 9.92
CA ASN A 2 3.58 9.75 11.27
C ASN A 2 2.49 8.68 11.35
N GLN A 3 2.86 7.40 11.21
CA GLN A 3 1.91 6.28 11.32
C GLN A 3 1.71 5.92 12.80
N VAL A 4 0.47 5.91 13.25
CA VAL A 4 0.10 5.61 14.65
C VAL A 4 -0.72 4.32 14.66
N VAL A 5 -0.37 3.39 15.56
CA VAL A 5 -1.07 2.10 15.70
C VAL A 5 -2.57 2.31 15.90
N GLY A 6 -3.38 1.52 15.18
CA GLY A 6 -4.85 1.58 15.24
C GLY A 6 -5.48 2.73 14.45
N LYS A 7 -4.70 3.69 13.92
CA LYS A 7 -5.21 4.68 12.96
C LYS A 7 -5.32 4.07 11.57
N ARG A 8 -6.23 4.63 10.76
CA ARG A 8 -6.40 4.24 9.36
C ARG A 8 -5.10 4.48 8.61
N PHE A 9 -4.57 3.41 8.01
CA PHE A 9 -3.43 3.53 7.10
C PHE A 9 -3.83 4.35 5.87
N PRO A 10 -2.98 5.25 5.35
CA PRO A 10 -3.31 6.08 4.20
C PRO A 10 -3.58 5.24 2.96
N ASP A 11 -4.57 5.66 2.18
CA ASP A 11 -4.89 5.03 0.91
C ASP A 11 -3.95 5.57 -0.18
N LEU A 12 -2.81 4.90 -0.35
CA LEU A 12 -1.77 5.30 -1.28
C LEU A 12 -2.14 4.87 -2.71
N GLU A 13 -1.86 5.73 -3.68
CA GLU A 13 -1.94 5.42 -5.11
C GLU A 13 -0.52 5.19 -5.64
N LEU A 14 -0.25 3.97 -6.09
CA LEU A 14 1.05 3.53 -6.59
C LEU A 14 0.87 2.81 -7.93
N PRO A 15 1.86 2.85 -8.83
CA PRO A 15 1.84 2.02 -10.01
C PRO A 15 1.94 0.53 -9.63
N ASP A 16 1.15 -0.31 -10.28
CA ASP A 16 1.29 -1.76 -10.24
C ASP A 16 2.48 -2.24 -11.08
N HIS A 17 2.65 -3.56 -11.19
CA HIS A 17 3.72 -4.17 -12.00
C HIS A 17 3.62 -3.88 -13.51
N ASN A 18 2.46 -3.38 -13.97
CA ASN A 18 2.22 -2.96 -15.35
C ASN A 18 2.28 -1.43 -15.52
N GLY A 19 2.63 -0.68 -14.47
CA GLY A 19 2.66 0.78 -14.47
C GLY A 19 1.28 1.45 -14.33
N GLN A 20 0.20 0.68 -14.13
CA GLN A 20 -1.13 1.22 -13.92
C GLN A 20 -1.28 1.74 -12.50
N LYS A 21 -1.79 2.96 -12.35
CA LYS A 21 -2.06 3.51 -11.03
C LYS A 21 -3.19 2.74 -10.36
N ILE A 22 -2.92 2.23 -9.16
CA ILE A 22 -3.90 1.51 -8.35
C ILE A 22 -3.81 1.97 -6.90
N ARG A 23 -4.93 1.95 -6.20
CA ARG A 23 -5.00 2.28 -4.76
C ARG A 23 -4.82 1.05 -3.89
N LEU A 24 -4.24 1.24 -2.70
CA LEU A 24 -4.13 0.18 -1.70
C LEU A 24 -5.50 -0.38 -1.29
N SER A 25 -6.52 0.46 -1.17
CA SER A 25 -7.88 0.04 -0.85
C SER A 25 -8.51 -0.86 -1.93
N GLU A 26 -8.18 -0.61 -3.20
CA GLU A 26 -8.62 -1.44 -4.33
C GLU A 26 -7.94 -2.82 -4.31
N ILE A 27 -6.64 -2.86 -3.97
CA ILE A 27 -5.89 -4.12 -3.80
C ILE A 27 -6.41 -4.93 -2.62
N ALA A 28 -6.66 -4.28 -1.47
CA ALA A 28 -7.18 -4.95 -0.27
C ALA A 28 -8.60 -5.48 -0.49
N GLY A 29 -9.42 -4.74 -1.23
CA GLY A 29 -10.83 -5.05 -1.42
C GLY A 29 -11.56 -5.18 -0.08
N LYS A 30 -12.01 -6.41 0.25
CA LYS A 30 -12.69 -6.73 1.51
C LYS A 30 -11.84 -7.56 2.49
N PHE A 31 -10.55 -7.74 2.20
CA PHE A 31 -9.66 -8.62 2.94
C PHE A 31 -8.57 -7.85 3.70
N PRO A 32 -8.03 -8.41 4.79
CA PRO A 32 -6.85 -7.87 5.45
C PRO A 32 -5.66 -7.80 4.48
N LEU A 33 -4.89 -6.71 4.54
CA LEU A 33 -3.72 -6.46 3.69
C LEU A 33 -2.47 -6.29 4.56
N ILE A 34 -1.35 -6.86 4.10
CA ILE A 34 -0.02 -6.62 4.65
C ILE A 34 0.76 -5.80 3.62
N VAL A 35 1.34 -4.68 4.05
CA VAL A 35 2.19 -3.82 3.21
C VAL A 35 3.65 -3.99 3.66
N VAL A 36 4.52 -4.39 2.74
CA VAL A 36 5.95 -4.58 2.98
C VAL A 36 6.72 -3.54 2.18
N PHE A 37 7.52 -2.72 2.87
CA PHE A 37 8.42 -1.77 2.22
C PHE A 37 9.80 -2.40 2.09
N TYR A 38 10.35 -2.33 0.89
CA TYR A 38 11.68 -2.83 0.57
C TYR A 38 12.43 -1.81 -0.28
N ARG A 39 13.68 -1.53 0.06
CA ARG A 39 14.50 -0.49 -0.61
C ARG A 39 15.13 -0.98 -1.92
N GLY A 40 15.05 -2.27 -2.23
CA GLY A 40 15.80 -2.90 -3.33
C GLY A 40 17.11 -3.53 -2.85
N TYR A 41 17.67 -4.41 -3.70
CA TYR A 41 19.05 -4.88 -3.60
C TYR A 41 19.98 -3.88 -4.32
N TRP A 42 21.25 -3.80 -3.88
CA TRP A 42 22.28 -2.94 -4.46
C TRP A 42 22.53 -3.21 -5.94
#